data_AF-A0A2T7LGB1-F1
#
_entry.id   AF-A0A2T7LGB1-F1
#
_cell.length_a   1.000
_cell.length_b   1.000
_cell.length_c   1.000
_cell.angle_alpha   90.00
_cell.angle_beta   90.00
_cell.angle_gamma   90.00
#
_symmetry.space_group_name_H-M   'P 1'
#
loop_
_entity.id
_entity.type
_entity.pdbx_description
1 polymer ?
#
loop_
_entity_poly.entity_id
_entity_poly.type
_entity_poly.pdbx_seq_one_letter_code
_entity_poly.pdbx_strand_id
1 'polypeptide(L)'
;MQGRVVINRNGRGEAQGSGVVIAQRRAVTAAHVVKHYAPEDIVLRLEGGAGDIGVVRVESDQELDIAILHLAADTPAVSPVTTLADGERWRVSLPVTTTDPQLTGRVSSAGRPYRTRSGDGNIFAMQLHVNETIKDYSS
;
A
#
# COMPACT_ATOMS: atom_id res chain seq x y z
N MET A 1 -6.09 -5.28 8.92
CA MET A 1 -6.06 -3.99 9.62
C MET A 1 -5.26 -3.03 8.77
N GLN A 2 -5.83 -1.87 8.48
CA GLN A 2 -5.24 -0.87 7.60
C GLN A 2 -4.99 0.43 8.38
N GLY A 3 -4.06 1.24 7.90
CA GLY A 3 -3.70 2.50 8.52
C GLY A 3 -3.07 3.46 7.51
N ARG A 4 -2.85 4.68 7.95
CA ARG A 4 -2.15 5.71 7.20
C ARG A 4 -0.68 5.68 7.56
N VAL A 5 0.19 5.77 6.55
CA VAL A 5 1.61 6.00 6.76
C VAL A 5 1.80 7.50 6.92
N VAL A 6 2.21 7.90 8.11
CA VAL A 6 2.41 9.29 8.49
C VAL A 6 3.90 9.52 8.70
N ILE A 7 4.41 10.58 8.06
CA ILE A 7 5.77 11.05 8.27
C ILE A 7 5.72 12.18 9.30
N ASN A 8 6.36 11.97 10.43
CA ASN A 8 6.46 12.94 11.51
C ASN A 8 7.83 13.61 11.49
N ARG A 9 7.92 14.74 10.78
CA ARG A 9 9.11 15.60 10.80
C ARG A 9 8.80 16.88 11.58
N ASN A 10 9.70 17.25 12.50
CA ASN A 10 9.62 18.50 13.25
C ASN A 10 8.29 18.71 14.02
N GLY A 11 7.67 17.62 14.48
CA GLY A 11 6.41 17.66 15.23
C GLY A 11 5.16 17.91 14.37
N ARG A 12 5.27 17.89 13.04
CA ARG A 12 4.13 17.90 12.11
C ARG A 12 4.08 16.54 11.39
N GLY A 13 3.02 15.78 11.66
CA GLY A 13 2.73 14.50 11.01
C GLY A 13 1.89 14.70 9.76
N GLU A 14 2.42 14.37 8.58
CA GLU A 14 1.67 14.39 7.31
C GLU A 14 1.47 12.96 6.79
N ALA A 15 0.24 12.63 6.39
CA ALA A 15 -0.04 11.34 5.76
C ALA A 15 0.51 11.35 4.33
N GLN A 16 1.46 10.47 4.05
CA GLN A 16 2.10 10.33 2.73
C GLN A 16 1.54 9.14 1.94
N GLY A 17 0.81 8.24 2.60
CA GLY A 17 0.22 7.07 1.94
C GLY A 17 -0.59 6.18 2.88
N SER A 18 -0.94 5.01 2.37
CA SER A 18 -1.68 3.97 3.11
C SER A 18 -0.79 2.75 3.37
N GLY A 19 -1.10 2.01 4.42
CA GLY A 19 -0.40 0.78 4.79
C GLY A 19 -1.35 -0.28 5.36
N VAL A 20 -0.96 -1.54 5.24
CA VAL A 20 -1.76 -2.69 5.71
C VAL A 20 -0.91 -3.58 6.60
N VAL A 21 -1.41 -3.93 7.78
CA VAL A 21 -0.80 -4.92 8.66
C VAL A 21 -0.97 -6.31 8.05
N ILE A 22 0.13 -6.99 7.79
CA ILE A 22 0.17 -8.31 7.13
C ILE A 22 0.59 -9.43 8.09
N ALA A 23 1.25 -9.10 9.19
CA ALA A 23 1.58 -10.03 10.28
C ALA A 23 1.79 -9.26 11.58
N GLN A 24 2.00 -9.99 12.69
CA GLN A 24 2.39 -9.37 13.95
C GLN A 24 3.64 -8.49 13.75
N ARG A 25 3.52 -7.22 14.13
CA ARG A 25 4.58 -6.21 14.00
C ARG A 25 5.07 -5.97 12.56
N ARG A 26 4.28 -6.32 11.54
CA ARG A 26 4.64 -6.11 10.13
C ARG A 26 3.50 -5.47 9.36
N ALA A 27 3.80 -4.37 8.70
CA ALA A 27 2.92 -3.75 7.72
C ALA A 27 3.60 -3.62 6.36
N VAL A 28 2.81 -3.52 5.30
CA VAL A 28 3.26 -3.24 3.95
C VAL A 28 2.73 -1.89 3.49
N THR A 29 3.54 -1.15 2.75
CA THR A 29 3.19 0.10 2.04
C THR A 29 3.97 0.17 0.73
N ALA A 30 3.77 1.24 -0.04
CA ALA A 30 4.56 1.49 -1.24
C ALA A 30 5.95 2.03 -0.89
N ALA A 31 7.00 1.62 -1.61
CA ALA A 31 8.37 2.02 -1.31
C ALA A 31 8.57 3.53 -1.51
N HIS A 32 7.95 4.12 -2.53
CA HIS A 32 8.05 5.55 -2.80
C HIS A 32 7.50 6.43 -1.66
N VAL A 33 6.58 5.92 -0.85
CA VAL A 33 6.01 6.63 0.31
C VAL A 33 7.07 6.83 1.40
N VAL A 34 8.00 5.88 1.55
CA VAL A 34 8.94 5.83 2.69
C VAL A 34 10.41 6.00 2.32
N LYS A 35 10.78 5.95 1.03
CA LYS A 35 12.17 5.89 0.55
C LYS A 35 13.09 7.05 0.96
N HIS A 36 12.54 8.17 1.43
CA HIS A 36 13.32 9.37 1.80
C HIS A 36 13.27 9.68 3.30
N TYR A 37 12.78 8.74 4.11
CA TYR A 37 12.53 8.95 5.53
C TYR A 37 13.25 7.90 6.36
N ALA A 38 13.81 8.33 7.50
CA ALA A 38 14.39 7.42 8.46
C ALA A 38 13.25 6.67 9.19
N PRO A 39 13.43 5.41 9.61
CA PRO A 39 12.39 4.64 10.29
C PRO A 39 11.72 5.38 11.46
N GLU A 40 12.51 6.11 12.26
CA GLU A 40 12.05 6.89 13.41
C GLU A 40 11.13 8.08 13.05
N ASP A 41 11.19 8.56 11.81
CA ASP A 41 10.28 9.59 11.30
C ASP A 41 8.94 9.01 10.85
N ILE A 42 8.78 7.68 10.81
CA ILE A 42 7.62 7.01 10.22
C ILE A 42 6.74 6.41 11.32
N VAL A 43 5.45 6.69 11.24
CA VAL A 43 4.43 6.03 12.07
C VAL A 43 3.31 5.45 11.21
N LEU A 44 2.81 4.29 11.61
CA LEU A 44 1.58 3.72 11.07
C LEU A 44 0.42 4.13 11.98
N ARG A 45 -0.42 5.04 11.51
CA ARG A 45 -1.65 5.45 12.19
C ARG A 45 -2.77 4.49 11.84
N LEU A 46 -3.18 3.65 12.79
CA LEU A 46 -4.22 2.66 12.56
C LEU A 46 -5.62 3.31 12.50
N GLU A 47 -6.43 2.88 11.54
CA GLU A 47 -7.84 3.30 11.46
C GLU A 47 -8.65 2.72 12.63
N GLY A 48 -9.72 3.42 13.03
CA GLY A 48 -10.59 2.98 14.14
C GLY A 48 -10.09 3.36 15.55
N GLY A 49 -9.15 4.30 15.66
CA GLY A 49 -8.74 4.87 16.95
C GLY A 49 -7.71 4.05 17.74
N ALA A 50 -7.07 3.05 17.12
CA ALA A 50 -6.06 2.21 17.76
C ALA A 50 -4.69 2.91 17.97
N GLY A 51 -4.53 4.15 17.50
CA GLY A 51 -3.36 4.99 17.72
C GLY A 51 -2.26 4.85 16.67
N ASP A 52 -1.15 5.54 16.93
CA ASP A 52 0.04 5.56 16.10
C ASP A 52 1.04 4.50 16.59
N ILE A 53 1.57 3.71 15.66
CA ILE A 53 2.61 2.73 15.95
C ILE A 53 3.89 3.14 15.23
N GLY A 54 4.97 3.36 15.99
CA GLY A 54 6.28 3.70 15.44
C GLY A 54 6.87 2.58 14.59
N VAL A 55 7.69 2.96 13.61
CA VAL A 55 8.45 2.03 12.78
C VAL A 55 9.89 1.95 13.31
N VAL A 56 10.42 0.73 13.45
CA VAL A 56 11.78 0.50 13.95
C VAL A 56 12.75 0.10 12.83
N ARG A 57 12.22 -0.35 11.69
CA ARG A 57 13.01 -0.77 10.53
C ARG A 57 12.15 -0.78 9.28
N VAL A 58 12.77 -0.49 8.14
CA VAL A 58 12.16 -0.59 6.81
C VAL A 58 12.98 -1.55 5.96
N GLU A 59 12.33 -2.50 5.31
CA GLU A 59 12.88 -3.25 4.17
C GLU A 59 12.12 -2.82 2.92
N SER A 60 12.82 -2.60 1.81
CA SER A 60 12.15 -2.14 0.58
C SER A 60 12.67 -2.85 -0.66
N ASP A 61 11.76 -3.12 -1.57
CA ASP A 61 12.03 -3.46 -2.96
C ASP A 61 11.55 -2.28 -3.82
N GLN A 62 12.51 -1.56 -4.43
CA GLN A 62 12.21 -0.37 -5.23
C GLN A 62 11.69 -0.73 -6.63
N GLU A 63 11.97 -1.94 -7.11
CA GLU A 63 11.50 -2.41 -8.43
C GLU A 63 10.01 -2.75 -8.36
N LEU A 64 9.60 -3.42 -7.27
CA LEU A 64 8.19 -3.72 -7.00
C LEU A 64 7.43 -2.54 -6.37
N ASP A 65 8.13 -1.48 -5.99
CA ASP A 65 7.61 -0.35 -5.22
C ASP A 65 6.91 -0.81 -3.92
N ILE A 66 7.52 -1.76 -3.20
CA ILE A 66 7.00 -2.33 -1.95
C ILE A 66 7.97 -2.06 -0.80
N ALA A 67 7.42 -1.66 0.36
CA ALA A 67 8.18 -1.59 1.61
C ALA A 67 7.47 -2.32 2.76
N ILE A 68 8.25 -3.10 3.51
CA ILE A 68 7.84 -3.73 4.77
C ILE A 68 8.28 -2.82 5.93
N LEU A 69 7.30 -2.39 6.73
CA LEU A 69 7.49 -1.65 7.96
C LEU A 69 7.52 -2.63 9.13
N HIS A 70 8.62 -2.65 9.88
CA HIS A 70 8.74 -3.38 11.14
C HIS A 70 8.26 -2.47 12.27
N LEU A 71 7.21 -2.86 12.97
CA LEU A 71 6.49 -2.02 13.93
C LEU A 71 7.05 -2.17 15.35
N ALA A 72 6.98 -1.08 16.13
CA ALA A 72 7.46 -1.02 17.51
C ALA A 72 6.58 -1.80 18.50
N ALA A 73 5.27 -1.91 18.21
CA ALA A 73 4.29 -2.58 19.06
C ALA A 73 3.62 -3.75 18.34
N ASP A 74 3.08 -4.68 19.13
CA ASP A 74 2.29 -5.78 18.61
C ASP A 74 1.00 -5.27 17.97
N THR A 75 0.72 -5.81 16.78
CA THR A 75 -0.52 -5.57 16.05
C THR A 75 -1.27 -6.89 15.91
N PRO A 76 -2.60 -6.87 16.01
CA PRO A 76 -3.40 -8.04 15.64
C PRO A 76 -3.05 -8.43 14.19
N ALA A 77 -2.57 -9.66 13.99
CA ALA A 77 -2.28 -10.16 12.66
C ALA A 77 -3.60 -10.32 11.91
N VAL A 78 -3.92 -9.39 11.01
CA VAL A 78 -5.17 -9.48 10.25
C VAL A 78 -5.00 -8.87 8.87
N SER A 79 -4.84 -9.72 7.87
CA SER A 79 -5.55 -9.60 6.60
C SER A 79 -5.50 -11.00 5.97
N PRO A 80 -6.62 -11.66 5.64
CA PRO A 80 -6.53 -12.88 4.85
C PRO A 80 -5.89 -12.50 3.52
N VAL A 81 -4.66 -12.97 3.29
CA VAL A 81 -4.11 -13.00 1.94
C VAL A 81 -4.99 -13.99 1.19
N THR A 82 -5.83 -13.46 0.30
CA THR A 82 -6.68 -14.27 -0.56
C THR A 82 -6.06 -14.40 -1.94
N THR A 83 -6.43 -15.44 -2.66
CA THR A 83 -6.19 -15.51 -4.10
C THR A 83 -7.29 -14.73 -4.80
N LEU A 84 -6.92 -13.90 -5.77
CA LEU A 84 -7.87 -13.16 -6.60
C LEU A 84 -8.33 -14.03 -7.77
N ALA A 85 -9.60 -13.88 -8.17
CA ALA A 85 -10.15 -14.54 -9.35
C ALA A 85 -10.62 -13.53 -10.41
N ASP A 86 -10.58 -13.93 -11.68
CA ASP A 86 -11.07 -13.12 -12.79
C ASP A 86 -12.54 -12.71 -12.58
N GLY A 87 -12.85 -11.44 -12.80
CA GLY A 87 -14.18 -10.87 -12.64
C GLY A 87 -14.56 -10.48 -11.22
N GLU A 88 -13.77 -10.81 -10.20
CA GLU A 88 -14.01 -10.40 -8.81
C GLU A 88 -14.05 -8.88 -8.66
N ARG A 89 -14.87 -8.39 -7.73
CA ARG A 89 -14.98 -6.97 -7.44
C ARG A 89 -13.90 -6.54 -6.45
N TRP A 90 -13.35 -5.35 -6.65
CA TRP A 90 -12.41 -4.74 -5.71
C TRP A 90 -12.83 -3.30 -5.38
N ARG A 91 -12.35 -2.81 -4.23
CA ARG A 91 -12.39 -1.40 -3.83
C ARG A 91 -11.11 -1.03 -3.08
N VAL A 92 -10.66 0.21 -3.20
CA VAL A 92 -9.61 0.76 -2.33
C VAL A 92 -10.22 1.11 -0.99
N SER A 93 -9.86 0.39 0.07
CA SER A 93 -10.51 0.56 1.37
C SER A 93 -10.05 1.79 2.15
N LEU A 94 -8.93 2.42 1.77
CA LEU A 94 -8.36 3.55 2.48
C LEU A 94 -7.72 4.57 1.52
N PRO A 95 -8.43 5.65 1.15
CA PRO A 95 -7.85 6.75 0.37
C PRO A 95 -6.87 7.59 1.20
N VAL A 96 -5.85 8.15 0.54
CA VAL A 96 -4.79 8.94 1.19
C VAL A 96 -5.35 10.27 1.69
N THR A 97 -6.30 10.88 0.98
CA THR A 97 -7.03 12.07 1.43
C THR A 97 -8.54 11.84 1.38
N THR A 98 -9.33 12.63 2.10
CA THR A 98 -10.80 12.58 2.03
C THR A 98 -11.33 13.07 0.68
N THR A 99 -10.48 13.72 -0.12
CA THR A 99 -10.80 14.23 -1.45
C THR A 99 -10.41 13.26 -2.57
N ASP A 100 -9.66 12.20 -2.28
CA ASP A 100 -9.31 11.21 -3.30
C ASP A 100 -10.56 10.43 -3.73
N PRO A 101 -10.69 10.10 -5.02
CA PRO A 101 -11.79 9.28 -5.48
C PRO A 101 -11.74 7.89 -4.85
N GLN A 102 -12.90 7.42 -4.40
CA GLN A 102 -13.07 6.06 -3.93
C GLN A 102 -12.99 5.10 -5.12
N LEU A 103 -11.81 4.54 -5.37
CA LEU A 103 -11.61 3.64 -6.50
C LEU A 103 -12.31 2.29 -6.28
N THR A 104 -13.01 1.82 -7.29
CA THR A 104 -13.69 0.52 -7.35
C THR A 104 -13.51 -0.13 -8.71
N GLY A 105 -13.78 -1.42 -8.80
CA GLY A 105 -13.59 -2.09 -10.07
C GLY A 105 -13.79 -3.59 -10.08
N ARG A 106 -13.26 -4.19 -11.15
CA ARG A 106 -13.18 -5.65 -11.31
C ARG A 106 -11.77 -6.10 -11.65
N VAL A 107 -11.43 -7.32 -11.25
CA VAL A 107 -10.21 -8.00 -11.72
C VAL A 107 -10.44 -8.39 -13.18
N SER A 108 -9.71 -7.75 -14.09
CA SER A 108 -9.73 -8.10 -15.52
C SER A 108 -8.92 -9.35 -15.81
N SER A 109 -7.82 -9.52 -15.08
CA SER A 109 -7.02 -10.74 -15.10
C SER A 109 -6.24 -10.89 -13.80
N ALA A 110 -6.34 -12.05 -13.16
CA ALA A 110 -5.68 -12.38 -11.89
C ALA A 110 -4.20 -12.79 -12.04
N GLY A 111 -3.70 -12.99 -13.27
CA GLY A 111 -2.32 -13.43 -13.49
C GLY A 111 -2.03 -13.84 -14.92
N ARG A 112 -2.13 -12.89 -15.86
CA ARG A 112 -1.71 -13.12 -17.25
C ARG A 112 -0.22 -12.80 -17.41
N PRO A 113 0.51 -13.58 -18.22
CA PRO A 113 1.84 -13.18 -18.64
C PRO A 113 1.74 -12.00 -19.62
N TYR A 114 2.43 -10.91 -19.30
CA TYR A 114 2.70 -9.82 -20.22
C TYR A 114 4.12 -9.95 -20.73
N ARG A 115 4.31 -9.79 -22.04
CA ARG A 115 5.65 -9.75 -22.62
C ARG A 115 6.30 -8.43 -22.26
N THR A 116 7.53 -8.48 -21.75
CA THR A 116 8.34 -7.27 -21.60
C THR A 116 8.67 -6.70 -22.97
N ARG A 117 8.87 -5.38 -23.04
CA ARG A 117 9.24 -4.70 -24.28
C ARG A 117 10.57 -5.17 -24.86
N SER A 118 11.48 -5.67 -24.02
CA SER A 118 12.78 -6.21 -24.45
C SER A 118 12.68 -7.62 -25.07
N GLY A 119 11.59 -8.35 -24.82
CA GLY A 119 11.38 -9.72 -25.34
C GLY A 119 12.01 -10.82 -24.48
N ASP A 120 12.76 -10.48 -23.43
CA ASP A 120 13.56 -11.43 -22.64
C ASP A 120 12.76 -12.19 -21.56
N GLY A 121 11.45 -11.96 -21.44
CA GLY A 121 10.65 -12.67 -20.45
C GLY A 121 9.16 -12.28 -20.39
N ASN A 122 8.44 -13.01 -19.56
CA ASN A 122 7.08 -12.68 -19.15
C ASN A 122 7.11 -12.06 -17.75
N ILE A 123 6.41 -10.95 -17.56
CA ILE A 123 6.00 -10.49 -16.22
C ILE A 123 4.60 -11.02 -15.95
N PHE A 124 4.37 -11.51 -14.73
CA PHE A 124 3.03 -11.86 -14.28
C PHE A 124 2.47 -10.65 -13.55
N ALA A 125 1.41 -10.07 -14.08
CA ALA A 125 0.74 -8.94 -13.47
C ALA A 125 -0.75 -9.25 -13.31
N MET A 126 -1.31 -8.67 -12.26
CA MET A 126 -2.75 -8.55 -12.10
C MET A 126 -3.21 -7.29 -12.82
N GLN A 127 -4.29 -7.40 -13.58
CA GLN A 127 -4.94 -6.25 -14.22
C GLN A 127 -6.26 -5.94 -13.53
N LEU A 128 -6.39 -4.70 -13.09
CA LEU A 128 -7.58 -4.16 -12.44
C LEU A 128 -8.28 -3.18 -13.40
N HIS A 129 -9.55 -3.44 -13.72
CA HIS A 129 -10.41 -2.46 -14.36
C HIS A 129 -10.92 -1.49 -13.30
N VAL A 130 -10.65 -0.19 -13.47
CA VAL A 130 -11.15 0.89 -12.61
C VAL A 130 -12.45 1.44 -13.19
N ASN A 131 -13.49 1.57 -12.37
CA ASN A 131 -14.79 2.08 -12.82
C ASN A 131 -14.83 3.61 -12.92
N GLU A 132 -14.01 4.28 -12.11
CA GLU A 132 -13.95 5.73 -12.05
C GLU A 132 -13.07 6.30 -13.16
N THR A 133 -13.51 7.40 -13.78
CA THR A 133 -12.66 8.19 -14.67
C THR A 133 -11.60 8.91 -13.85
N ILE A 134 -10.37 8.39 -13.86
CA ILE A 134 -9.23 9.07 -13.25
C ILE A 134 -8.83 10.22 -14.18
N LYS A 135 -8.93 11.46 -13.72
CA LYS A 135 -8.39 12.63 -14.45
C LYS A 135 -6.87 12.48 -14.57
N ASP A 136 -6.29 13.00 -15.65
CA ASP A 136 -4.86 12.88 -15.95
C ASP A 136 -3.97 13.09 -14.72
N TYR A 137 -3.00 12.19 -14.55
CA TYR A 137 -1.83 12.40 -13.70
C TYR A 137 -0.85 13.34 -14.43
N SER A 138 -1.25 14.60 -14.62
CA SER A 138 -0.32 15.67 -14.97
C SER A 138 0.09 16.39 -13.68
N SER A 139 1.17 15.90 -13.08
CA SER A 139 2.01 16.71 -12.18
C SER A 139 2.95 17.57 -13.01
#